data_AF-A0AA35S1Q1-F1
#
_entry.id   AF-A0AA35S1Q1-F1
#
_cell.length_a   1.000
_cell.length_b   1.000
_cell.length_c   1.000
_cell.angle_alpha   90.00
_cell.angle_beta   90.00
_cell.angle_gamma   90.00
#
_symmetry.space_group_name_H-M   'P 1'
#
loop_
_entity.id
_entity.type
_entity.pdbx_description
1 polymer ?
#
loop_
_entity_poly.entity_id
_entity_poly.type
_entity_poly.pdbx_seq_one_letter_code
_entity_poly.pdbx_strand_id
1 'polypeptide(L)'
;MKVPHMGWNSVDFEFDHPVFRGIPPASHFYFVHSYYADPDKNAGVAGTTTYGIPFCSAFARDNLVATQFHPEKSGTVGLRIYRNFLEFAGNYSA
;
A
#
# COMPACT_ATOMS: atom_id res chain seq x y z
N MET A 1 11.68 -19.36 2.96
CA MET A 1 10.87 -18.34 2.24
C MET A 1 10.86 -18.65 0.76
N LYS A 2 9.75 -18.49 0.04
CA LYS A 2 9.75 -18.67 -1.42
C LYS A 2 9.91 -17.31 -2.10
N VAL A 3 10.71 -17.25 -3.15
CA VAL A 3 10.82 -16.07 -4.01
C VAL A 3 10.26 -16.48 -5.38
N PRO A 4 9.34 -15.70 -5.97
CA PRO A 4 8.83 -14.40 -5.51
C PRO A 4 7.90 -14.48 -4.28
N HIS A 5 7.76 -13.37 -3.55
CA HIS A 5 6.62 -13.15 -2.68
C HIS A 5 5.37 -13.06 -3.56
N MET A 6 4.53 -14.09 -3.52
CA MET A 6 3.36 -14.22 -4.38
C MET A 6 2.15 -14.70 -3.58
N GLY A 7 1.04 -13.99 -3.73
CA GLY A 7 -0.24 -14.31 -3.08
C GLY A 7 -0.75 -13.18 -2.21
N TRP A 8 -1.70 -13.52 -1.34
CA TRP A 8 -2.33 -12.56 -0.44
C TRP A 8 -1.50 -12.40 0.85
N ASN A 9 -1.25 -11.17 1.25
CA ASN A 9 -0.56 -10.85 2.51
C ASN A 9 -1.14 -9.57 3.13
N SER A 10 -1.02 -9.41 4.44
CA SER A 10 -1.55 -8.26 5.17
C SER A 10 -0.63 -7.04 5.05
N VAL A 11 -1.25 -5.86 5.07
CA VAL A 11 -0.54 -4.58 5.19
C VAL A 11 -0.92 -3.95 6.51
N ASP A 12 0.12 -3.57 7.27
CA ASP A 12 0.01 -2.77 8.48
C ASP A 12 0.20 -1.30 8.07
N PHE A 13 -0.90 -0.55 8.01
CA PHE A 13 -0.85 0.88 7.70
C PHE A 13 -0.49 1.66 8.97
N GLU A 14 0.60 2.42 8.91
CA GLU A 14 1.16 3.17 10.05
C GLU A 14 0.82 4.67 10.01
N PHE A 15 0.32 5.16 8.87
CA PHE A 15 0.10 6.59 8.63
C PHE A 15 -1.29 6.88 8.05
N ASP A 16 -1.88 8.00 8.47
CA ASP A 16 -3.19 8.46 8.00
C ASP A 16 -3.05 9.29 6.71
N HIS A 17 -3.02 8.61 5.56
CA HIS A 17 -3.09 9.25 4.24
C HIS A 17 -4.51 9.08 3.64
N PRO A 18 -5.10 10.13 3.01
CA PRO A 18 -6.46 10.05 2.45
C PRO A 18 -6.70 8.84 1.54
N VAL A 19 -5.69 8.45 0.76
CA VAL A 19 -5.79 7.29 -0.16
C VAL A 19 -5.99 5.96 0.56
N PHE A 20 -5.50 5.80 1.80
CA PHE A 20 -5.65 4.56 2.58
C PHE A 20 -6.79 4.62 3.60
N ARG A 21 -7.55 5.73 3.65
CA ARG A 21 -8.64 5.93 4.60
C ARG A 21 -9.73 4.86 4.49
N GLY A 22 -10.17 4.36 5.64
CA GLY A 22 -11.27 3.40 5.73
C GLY A 22 -10.92 1.98 5.27
N ILE A 23 -9.63 1.68 5.09
CA ILE A 23 -9.13 0.32 4.94
C ILE A 23 -8.95 -0.27 6.34
N PRO A 24 -9.59 -1.40 6.68
CA PRO A 24 -9.40 -2.04 7.97
C PRO A 24 -7.93 -2.42 8.22
N PRO A 25 -7.43 -2.31 9.46
CA PRO A 25 -6.12 -2.85 9.84
C PRO A 25 -5.97 -4.32 9.42
N ALA A 26 -4.77 -4.73 9.01
CA ALA A 26 -4.44 -6.08 8.54
C ALA A 26 -5.26 -6.59 7.32
N SER A 27 -5.84 -5.69 6.52
CA SER A 27 -6.44 -6.04 5.23
C SER A 27 -5.43 -6.72 4.32
N HIS A 28 -5.86 -7.76 3.60
CA HIS A 28 -5.00 -8.52 2.70
C HIS A 28 -5.03 -7.95 1.28
N PHE A 29 -3.86 -7.86 0.67
CA PHE A 29 -3.67 -7.43 -0.72
C PHE A 29 -2.88 -8.46 -1.51
N TYR A 30 -3.03 -8.45 -2.83
CA TYR A 30 -2.34 -9.38 -3.71
C TYR A 30 -0.95 -8.85 -4.09
N PHE A 31 0.08 -9.63 -3.78
CA PHE A 31 1.49 -9.37 -4.09
C PHE A 31 2.01 -10.34 -5.15
N VAL A 32 2.93 -9.85 -5.99
CA VAL A 32 3.76 -10.67 -6.88
C VAL A 32 5.06 -9.93 -7.20
N HIS A 33 6.10 -10.13 -6.39
CA HIS A 33 7.37 -9.45 -6.55
C HIS A 33 8.55 -10.24 -5.97
N SER A 34 9.76 -10.01 -6.51
CA SER A 34 11.02 -10.57 -5.97
C SER A 34 11.88 -9.54 -5.25
N TYR A 35 11.65 -8.25 -5.51
CA TYR A 35 12.36 -7.11 -4.91
C TYR A 35 11.36 -6.18 -4.25
N TYR A 36 11.79 -5.40 -3.28
CA TYR A 36 10.96 -4.40 -2.60
C TYR A 36 11.75 -3.11 -2.43
N ALA A 37 11.04 -1.99 -2.21
CA ALA A 37 11.66 -0.71 -1.89
C ALA A 37 12.04 -0.66 -0.41
N ASP A 38 13.25 -0.17 -0.11
CA ASP A 38 13.76 0.05 1.24
C ASP A 38 14.09 1.54 1.44
N PRO A 39 13.08 2.41 1.56
CA PRO A 39 13.27 3.84 1.74
C PRO A 39 13.72 4.17 3.16
N ASP A 40 14.34 5.35 3.34
CA ASP A 40 14.74 5.83 4.67
C ASP A 40 13.55 5.88 5.66
N LYS A 41 13.85 5.58 6.92
CA LYS A 41 12.90 5.69 8.03
C LYS A 41 12.42 7.14 8.12
N ASN A 42 11.12 7.38 7.91
CA ASN A 42 10.43 8.69 7.80
C ASN A 42 10.34 9.31 6.38
N ALA A 43 10.75 8.62 5.31
CA ALA A 43 10.63 9.16 3.96
C ALA A 43 9.19 9.25 3.42
N GLY A 44 8.24 8.55 4.06
CA GLY A 44 6.85 8.43 3.60
C GLY A 44 6.33 7.00 3.56
N VAL A 45 6.87 6.08 4.36
CA VAL A 45 6.32 4.71 4.48
C VAL A 45 4.94 4.81 5.09
N ALA A 46 3.92 4.46 4.31
CA ALA A 46 2.52 4.51 4.73
C ALA A 46 2.00 3.15 5.18
N GLY A 47 2.59 2.06 4.68
CA GLY A 47 2.25 0.70 5.09
C GLY A 47 3.42 -0.27 4.95
N THR A 48 3.49 -1.17 5.92
CA THR A 48 4.51 -2.21 6.04
C THR A 48 3.87 -3.58 5.84
N THR A 49 4.57 -4.49 5.17
CA THR A 49 4.20 -5.91 5.12
C THR A 49 5.38 -6.74 5.59
N THR A 50 5.09 -7.79 6.35
CA THR A 50 6.11 -8.77 6.74
C THR A 50 6.06 -9.99 5.83
N TYR A 51 7.16 -10.24 5.12
CA TYR A 51 7.40 -11.51 4.42
C TYR A 51 8.82 -11.96 4.74
N GLY A 52 8.98 -12.61 5.90
CA GLY A 52 10.28 -12.94 6.49
C GLY A 52 10.96 -11.77 7.15
N ILE A 53 10.98 -10.65 6.44
CA ILE A 53 11.43 -9.34 6.89
C ILE A 53 10.33 -8.31 6.62
N PRO A 54 10.23 -7.25 7.42
CA PRO A 54 9.36 -6.12 7.12
C PRO A 54 9.89 -5.35 5.90
N PHE A 55 8.99 -4.88 5.05
CA PHE A 55 9.31 -4.02 3.91
C PHE A 55 8.21 -2.99 3.65
N CYS A 56 8.57 -1.89 2.98
CA CYS A 56 7.62 -0.86 2.54
C CYS A 56 6.69 -1.42 1.46
N SER A 57 5.43 -1.67 1.81
CA SER A 57 4.41 -2.18 0.89
C SER A 57 3.44 -1.10 0.40
N ALA A 58 3.39 0.04 1.10
CA ALA A 58 2.73 1.26 0.65
C ALA A 58 3.57 2.49 1.02
N PHE A 59 3.70 3.43 0.08
CA PHE A 59 4.40 4.69 0.25
C PHE A 59 3.47 5.85 -0.08
N ALA A 60 3.49 6.89 0.74
CA ALA A 60 2.79 8.13 0.46
C ALA A 60 3.57 9.34 1.01
N ARG A 61 3.73 10.36 0.16
CA ARG A 61 4.31 11.65 0.54
C ARG A 61 3.76 12.74 -0.37
N ASP A 62 3.17 13.76 0.23
CA ASP A 62 2.54 14.87 -0.48
C ASP A 62 1.52 14.34 -1.52
N ASN A 63 1.76 14.54 -2.81
CA ASN A 63 0.91 14.04 -3.90
C ASN A 63 1.36 12.68 -4.47
N LEU A 64 2.49 12.13 -4.01
CA LEU A 64 3.00 10.84 -4.47
C LEU A 64 2.41 9.71 -3.62
N VAL A 65 1.80 8.73 -4.29
CA VAL A 65 1.32 7.49 -3.68
C VAL A 65 1.75 6.30 -4.51
N ALA A 66 2.28 5.26 -3.86
CA ALA A 66 2.70 4.02 -4.50
C ALA A 66 2.35 2.81 -3.63
N THR A 67 2.05 1.68 -4.28
CA THR A 67 1.78 0.41 -3.63
C THR A 67 2.62 -0.69 -4.27
N GLN A 68 3.22 -1.55 -3.45
CA GLN A 68 3.94 -2.74 -3.93
C GLN A 68 2.96 -3.87 -4.26
N PHE A 69 1.84 -3.95 -3.56
CA PHE A 69 0.72 -4.80 -3.92
C PHE A 69 -0.05 -4.23 -5.10
N HIS A 70 -0.93 -5.05 -5.67
CA HIS A 70 -1.77 -4.75 -6.82
C HIS A 70 -3.21 -4.43 -6.38
N PRO A 71 -3.62 -3.15 -6.24
CA PRO A 71 -4.98 -2.82 -5.83
C PRO A 71 -6.04 -3.40 -6.79
N GLU A 72 -5.76 -3.44 -8.08
CA GLU A 72 -6.64 -4.02 -9.11
C GLU A 72 -6.88 -5.52 -8.95
N LYS A 73 -6.00 -6.23 -8.25
CA LYS A 73 -6.12 -7.66 -7.94
C LYS A 73 -6.55 -7.95 -6.50
N SER A 74 -6.83 -6.91 -5.72
CA SER A 74 -7.06 -7.01 -4.26
C SER A 74 -8.55 -6.88 -3.87
N GLY A 75 -9.47 -7.10 -4.81
CA GLY A 75 -10.91 -7.10 -4.53
C GLY A 75 -11.44 -5.77 -3.98
N THR A 76 -12.34 -5.84 -2.99
CA THR A 76 -13.04 -4.66 -2.46
C THR A 76 -12.13 -3.67 -1.76
N VAL A 77 -11.09 -4.14 -1.04
CA VAL A 77 -10.10 -3.27 -0.38
C VAL A 77 -9.22 -2.56 -1.41
N GLY A 78 -8.89 -3.21 -2.52
CA GLY A 78 -8.18 -2.59 -3.63
C GLY A 78 -9.03 -1.54 -4.36
N LEU A 79 -10.31 -1.83 -4.61
CA LEU A 79 -11.24 -0.85 -5.19
C LEU A 79 -11.46 0.37 -4.27
N ARG A 80 -11.41 0.18 -2.95
CA ARG A 80 -11.46 1.29 -1.99
C ARG A 80 -10.27 2.24 -2.17
N ILE A 81 -9.05 1.72 -2.35
CA ILE A 81 -7.86 2.54 -2.63
C ILE A 81 -8.07 3.38 -3.88
N TYR A 82 -8.56 2.81 -4.98
CA TYR A 82 -8.80 3.58 -6.21
C TYR A 82 -9.85 4.66 -6.02
N ARG A 83 -10.95 4.38 -5.31
CA ARG A 83 -11.94 5.40 -4.98
C ARG A 83 -11.32 6.56 -4.21
N ASN A 84 -10.59 6.24 -3.15
CA ASN A 84 -9.94 7.25 -2.32
C ASN A 84 -8.88 8.05 -3.10
N PHE A 85 -8.14 7.39 -4.02
CA PHE A 85 -7.17 8.04 -4.89
C PHE A 85 -7.82 9.05 -5.85
N LEU A 86 -8.94 8.68 -6.48
CA LEU A 86 -9.68 9.59 -7.36
C LEU A 86 -10.24 10.80 -6.60
N GLU A 87 -10.80 10.58 -5.40
CA GLU A 87 -11.27 11.66 -4.52
C GLU A 87 -10.12 12.59 -4.09
N PHE A 88 -8.98 12.01 -3.69
CA PHE A 88 -7.79 12.77 -3.32
C PHE A 88 -7.25 13.61 -4.49
N ALA A 89 -7.07 13.02 -5.67
CA ALA A 89 -6.56 13.72 -6.85
C ALA A 89 -7.51 14.83 -7.33
N GLY A 90 -8.83 14.58 -7.25
CA GLY A 90 -9.85 15.58 -7.57
C GLY A 90 -9.79 16.80 -6.64
N ASN A 91 -9.60 16.57 -5.34
CA ASN A 91 -9.48 17.64 -4.34
C ASN A 91 -8.12 18.35 -4.35
N TYR A 92 -7.05 17.67 -4.78
CA TYR A 92 -5.70 18.26 -4.87
C TYR A 92 -5.58 19.29 -6.01
N SER A 93 -6.48 19.23 -6.98
CA SER A 93 -6.50 20.10 -8.17
C SER A 93 -7.36 21.36 -7.99
N ALA A 94 -8.01 21.51 -6.83
CA ALA A 94 -8.88 22.63 -6.46
C ALA A 94 -8.19 23.56 -5.47
#